data_AF-R7J8C4-F1
#
_entry.id   AF-R7J8C4-F1
#
_cell.length_a   1.000
_cell.length_b   1.000
_cell.length_c   1.000
_cell.angle_alpha   90.00
_cell.angle_beta   90.00
_cell.angle_gamma   90.00
#
_symmetry.space_group_name_H-M   'P 1'
#
loop_
_entity.id
_entity.type
_entity.pdbx_description
1 polymer ?
#
loop_
_entity_poly.entity_id
_entity_poly.type
_entity_poly.pdbx_seq_one_letter_code
_entity_poly.pdbx_strand_id
1 'polypeptide(L)'
;MSKVINIEDALKQCKIEVININAKDLLMPEYQNLNKYFNDERKWTTKQKNNFIESLFFGLFVQQLFIYEPNKQESFIIDGYNRIQTIKEFLNDEFPLEGLSKFNWQYNGKVFSRLNESLKYHLKHYPIIINKIKRKTSDDNLKALYINFNS
;
A
#
# COMPACT_ATOMS: atom_id res chain seq x y z
N MET A 1 -13.47 36.49 1.23
CA MET A 1 -14.39 35.71 2.10
C MET A 1 -14.30 34.26 1.67
N SER A 2 -13.69 33.41 2.48
CA SER A 2 -13.63 31.96 2.25
C SER A 2 -15.06 31.41 2.31
N LYS A 3 -15.52 30.78 1.23
CA LYS A 3 -16.81 30.08 1.21
C LYS A 3 -16.75 28.97 2.27
N VAL A 4 -17.50 29.11 3.35
CA VAL A 4 -17.76 28.03 4.30
C VAL A 4 -18.47 26.95 3.51
N ILE A 5 -17.79 25.82 3.27
CA ILE A 5 -18.39 24.67 2.62
C ILE A 5 -19.36 24.05 3.62
N ASN A 6 -20.64 23.94 3.26
CA ASN A 6 -21.64 23.23 4.05
C ASN A 6 -21.18 21.78 4.26
N ILE A 7 -21.18 21.33 5.51
CA ILE A 7 -20.78 19.97 5.90
C ILE A 7 -21.59 18.92 5.13
N GLU A 8 -22.88 19.15 4.89
CA GLU A 8 -23.71 18.22 4.12
C GLU A 8 -23.28 18.10 2.65
N ASP A 9 -22.87 19.21 2.04
CA ASP A 9 -22.35 19.21 0.67
C ASP A 9 -20.95 18.58 0.60
N ALA A 10 -20.13 18.75 1.63
CA ALA A 10 -18.85 18.06 1.77
C ALA A 10 -19.04 16.54 1.96
N LEU A 11 -20.05 16.12 2.73
CA LEU A 11 -20.39 14.71 2.95
C LEU A 11 -20.89 14.04 1.66
N LYS A 12 -21.71 14.72 0.85
CA LYS A 12 -22.15 14.22 -0.48
C LYS A 12 -21.00 14.06 -1.48
N GLN A 13 -19.90 14.76 -1.27
CA GLN A 13 -18.69 14.69 -2.11
C GLN A 13 -17.68 13.64 -1.63
N CYS A 14 -17.88 13.04 -0.46
CA CYS A 14 -16.99 12.01 0.08
C CYS A 14 -17.30 10.64 -0.56
N LYS A 15 -16.84 10.44 -1.80
CA LYS A 15 -16.91 9.16 -2.49
C LYS A 15 -15.63 8.37 -2.23
N ILE A 16 -15.66 7.55 -1.18
CA ILE A 16 -14.68 6.48 -0.97
C ILE A 16 -15.21 5.23 -1.64
N GLU A 17 -14.47 4.70 -2.61
CA GLU A 17 -14.73 3.38 -3.20
C GLU A 17 -13.79 2.37 -2.54
N VAL A 18 -14.35 1.32 -1.94
CA VAL A 18 -13.58 0.23 -1.38
C VAL A 18 -13.47 -0.88 -2.41
N ILE A 19 -12.24 -1.28 -2.74
CA ILE A 19 -11.98 -2.43 -3.61
C ILE A 19 -11.17 -3.49 -2.86
N ASN A 20 -11.47 -4.74 -3.17
CA ASN A 20 -10.71 -5.90 -2.70
C ASN A 20 -9.96 -6.48 -3.90
N ILE A 21 -8.65 -6.57 -3.78
CA ILE A 21 -7.78 -7.15 -4.81
C ILE A 21 -6.88 -8.20 -4.18
N ASN A 22 -6.16 -8.96 -5.01
CA ASN A 22 -5.10 -9.82 -4.53
C ASN A 22 -3.74 -9.08 -4.59
N ALA A 23 -2.77 -9.53 -3.80
CA ALA A 23 -1.43 -8.92 -3.80
C ALA A 23 -0.76 -8.88 -5.18
N LYS A 24 -0.97 -9.92 -6.01
CA LYS A 24 -0.46 -9.95 -7.40
C LYS A 24 -1.01 -8.81 -8.27
N ASP A 25 -2.22 -8.33 -7.98
CA ASP A 25 -2.90 -7.31 -8.78
C ASP A 25 -2.27 -5.92 -8.56
N LEU A 26 -1.46 -5.75 -7.50
CA LEU A 26 -0.64 -4.55 -7.25
C LEU A 26 0.50 -4.36 -8.28
N LEU A 27 0.79 -5.36 -9.11
CA LEU A 27 1.82 -5.28 -10.13
C LEU A 27 1.43 -4.39 -11.32
N MET A 28 0.12 -4.23 -11.61
CA MET A 28 -0.37 -3.68 -12.88
C MET A 28 -1.02 -2.27 -12.85
N PRO A 29 -1.23 -1.61 -11.70
CA PRO A 29 -1.39 -0.15 -11.69
C PRO A 29 -0.08 0.57 -11.36
N GLU A 30 0.24 1.59 -12.15
CA GLU A 30 1.28 2.57 -11.81
C GLU A 30 0.74 3.57 -10.80
N TYR A 31 0.84 3.21 -9.52
CA TYR A 31 0.53 4.13 -8.45
C TYR A 31 1.66 5.14 -8.25
N GLN A 32 1.33 6.42 -8.34
CA GLN A 32 2.27 7.51 -8.14
C GLN A 32 2.52 7.73 -6.65
N ASN A 33 3.77 8.02 -6.31
CA ASN A 33 4.18 8.25 -4.93
C ASN A 33 4.00 9.72 -4.51
N LEU A 34 3.07 10.00 -3.59
CA LEU A 34 2.88 11.36 -3.07
C LEU A 34 4.08 11.89 -2.28
N ASN A 35 4.92 11.00 -1.75
CA ASN A 35 6.11 11.38 -1.00
C ASN A 35 7.01 12.36 -1.77
N LYS A 36 7.04 12.26 -3.11
CA LYS A 36 7.81 13.17 -3.97
C LYS A 36 7.31 14.61 -3.91
N TYR A 37 6.01 14.82 -3.67
CA TYR A 37 5.39 16.14 -3.57
C TYR A 37 5.53 16.74 -2.17
N PHE A 38 5.77 15.91 -1.15
CA PHE A 38 5.80 16.33 0.26
C PHE A 38 7.16 16.13 0.96
N ASN A 39 8.21 15.75 0.23
CA ASN A 39 9.55 15.48 0.73
C ASN A 39 9.59 14.44 1.88
N ASP A 40 8.76 13.39 1.80
CA ASP A 40 8.72 12.32 2.80
C ASP A 40 9.58 11.11 2.36
N GLU A 41 10.81 11.05 2.84
CA GLU A 41 11.76 10.01 2.43
C GLU A 41 11.72 8.73 3.28
N ARG A 42 10.69 8.55 4.13
CA ARG A 42 10.61 7.38 5.02
C ARG A 42 10.43 6.08 4.25
N LYS A 43 11.54 5.41 3.99
CA LYS A 43 11.59 4.07 3.39
C LYS A 43 11.75 3.01 4.47
N TRP A 44 11.09 1.87 4.28
CA TRP A 44 11.33 0.71 5.13
C TRP A 44 12.72 0.13 4.91
N THR A 45 13.39 -0.17 6.02
CA THR A 45 14.61 -0.99 6.07
C THR A 45 14.33 -2.42 5.60
N THR A 46 15.37 -3.15 5.18
CA THR A 46 15.25 -4.58 4.80
C THR A 46 14.59 -5.42 5.89
N LYS A 47 14.88 -5.13 7.17
CA LYS A 47 14.24 -5.81 8.31
C LYS A 47 12.73 -5.55 8.37
N GLN A 48 12.29 -4.30 8.14
CA GLN A 48 10.87 -3.96 8.13
C GLN A 48 10.14 -4.63 6.95
N LYS A 49 10.78 -4.65 5.76
CA LYS A 49 10.25 -5.36 4.59
C LYS A 49 10.06 -6.85 4.88
N ASN A 50 11.06 -7.49 5.48
CA ASN A 50 11.01 -8.89 5.87
C ASN A 50 9.93 -9.20 6.91
N ASN A 51 9.85 -8.42 7.99
CA ASN A 51 8.80 -8.57 9.00
C ASN A 51 7.40 -8.44 8.40
N PHE A 52 7.23 -7.55 7.40
CA PHE A 52 5.97 -7.38 6.72
C PHE A 52 5.60 -8.61 5.88
N ILE A 53 6.52 -9.11 5.03
CA ILE A 53 6.28 -10.35 4.26
C ILE A 53 6.03 -11.54 5.19
N GLU A 54 6.77 -11.65 6.30
CA GLU A 54 6.55 -12.65 7.34
C GLU A 54 5.11 -12.59 7.88
N SER A 55 4.61 -11.39 8.15
CA SER A 55 3.24 -11.17 8.62
C SER A 55 2.17 -11.62 7.61
N LEU A 56 2.43 -11.45 6.30
CA LEU A 56 1.54 -11.93 5.23
C LEU A 56 1.43 -13.46 5.23
N PHE A 57 2.55 -14.17 5.42
CA PHE A 57 2.54 -15.62 5.51
C PHE A 57 1.74 -16.13 6.71
N PHE A 58 1.72 -15.39 7.82
CA PHE A 58 0.92 -15.71 8.99
C PHE A 58 -0.57 -15.36 8.85
N GLY A 59 -0.99 -14.76 7.75
CA GLY A 59 -2.38 -14.30 7.60
C GLY A 59 -2.72 -13.14 8.54
N LEU A 60 -1.70 -12.45 9.09
CA LEU A 60 -1.94 -11.27 9.93
C LEU A 60 -2.55 -10.17 9.06
N PHE A 61 -3.57 -9.50 9.57
CA PHE A 61 -4.32 -8.50 8.84
C PHE A 61 -3.41 -7.38 8.31
N VAL A 62 -3.34 -7.23 6.98
CA VAL A 62 -2.72 -6.06 6.35
C VAL A 62 -3.66 -4.89 6.54
N GLN A 63 -3.15 -3.82 7.14
CA GLN A 63 -3.89 -2.57 7.18
C GLN A 63 -4.30 -2.16 5.77
N GLN A 64 -5.50 -1.61 5.64
CA GLN A 64 -6.03 -1.06 4.39
C GLN A 64 -5.09 -0.01 3.77
N LEU A 65 -5.09 0.06 2.44
CA LEU A 65 -4.34 1.05 1.65
C LEU A 65 -5.25 2.22 1.29
N PHE A 66 -4.69 3.42 1.14
CA PHE A 66 -5.45 4.61 0.72
C PHE A 66 -4.85 5.21 -0.54
N ILE A 67 -5.71 5.38 -1.55
CA ILE A 67 -5.33 5.90 -2.86
C ILE A 67 -6.20 7.10 -3.19
N TYR A 68 -5.58 8.17 -3.64
CA TYR A 68 -6.25 9.34 -4.18
C TYR A 68 -6.34 9.22 -5.70
N GLU A 69 -7.55 9.20 -6.24
CA GLU A 69 -7.83 9.03 -7.67
C GLU A 69 -8.73 10.19 -8.13
N PRO A 70 -8.17 11.40 -8.36
CA PRO A 70 -8.96 12.59 -8.70
C PRO A 70 -9.67 12.47 -10.06
N ASN A 71 -9.15 11.63 -10.94
CA ASN A 71 -9.69 11.28 -12.24
C ASN A 71 -9.18 9.88 -12.65
N LYS A 72 -9.66 9.34 -13.78
CA LYS A 72 -9.33 7.98 -14.24
C LYS A 72 -7.86 7.78 -14.65
N GLN A 73 -7.08 8.84 -14.83
CA GLN A 73 -5.71 8.76 -15.34
C GLN A 73 -4.66 8.87 -14.23
N GLU A 74 -5.03 9.39 -13.05
CA GLU A 74 -4.10 9.66 -11.97
C GLU A 74 -4.49 8.87 -10.72
N SER A 75 -3.54 8.12 -10.16
CA SER A 75 -3.72 7.38 -8.91
C SER A 75 -2.50 7.55 -8.03
N PHE A 76 -2.72 8.14 -6.86
CA PHE A 76 -1.68 8.56 -5.94
C PHE A 76 -1.78 7.80 -4.62
N ILE A 77 -0.68 7.25 -4.12
CA ILE A 77 -0.68 6.56 -2.82
C ILE A 77 -0.67 7.62 -1.72
N ILE A 78 -1.70 7.64 -0.88
CA ILE A 78 -1.74 8.45 0.34
C ILE A 78 -1.06 7.70 1.47
N ASP A 79 -1.40 6.42 1.65
CA ASP A 79 -0.87 5.57 2.71
C ASP A 79 -0.62 4.15 2.20
N GLY A 80 0.40 3.53 2.76
CA GLY A 80 0.80 2.17 2.44
C GLY A 80 1.82 2.06 1.31
N TYR A 81 2.51 3.14 0.97
CA TYR A 81 3.58 3.13 -0.04
C TYR A 81 4.59 2.01 0.20
N ASN A 82 5.16 1.94 1.40
CA ASN A 82 6.13 0.90 1.74
C ASN A 82 5.55 -0.52 1.69
N ARG A 83 4.25 -0.71 2.02
CA ARG A 83 3.56 -2.00 1.91
C ARG A 83 3.44 -2.44 0.45
N ILE A 84 2.96 -1.55 -0.41
CA ILE A 84 2.81 -1.80 -1.85
C ILE A 84 4.18 -2.12 -2.46
N GLN A 85 5.19 -1.27 -2.21
CA GLN A 85 6.52 -1.49 -2.75
C GLN A 85 7.13 -2.80 -2.27
N THR A 86 7.02 -3.11 -0.98
CA THR A 86 7.56 -4.37 -0.44
C THR A 86 6.93 -5.60 -1.12
N ILE A 87 5.61 -5.59 -1.35
CA ILE A 87 4.94 -6.67 -2.08
C ILE A 87 5.47 -6.77 -3.52
N LYS A 88 5.53 -5.64 -4.24
CA LYS A 88 5.98 -5.60 -5.63
C LYS A 88 7.42 -6.10 -5.76
N GLU A 89 8.31 -5.53 -4.97
CA GLU A 89 9.74 -5.89 -4.92
C GLU A 89 9.92 -7.37 -4.60
N PHE A 90 9.20 -7.89 -3.59
CA PHE A 90 9.32 -9.30 -3.23
C PHE A 90 8.81 -10.23 -4.34
N LEU A 91 7.63 -9.93 -4.91
CA LEU A 91 7.06 -10.73 -6.02
C LEU A 91 7.94 -10.72 -7.28
N ASN A 92 8.79 -9.71 -7.44
CA ASN A 92 9.76 -9.57 -8.52
C ASN A 92 11.18 -10.08 -8.18
N ASP A 93 11.35 -10.81 -7.07
CA ASP A 93 12.63 -11.34 -6.61
C ASP A 93 13.70 -10.28 -6.26
N GLU A 94 13.31 -9.05 -5.92
CA GLU A 94 14.25 -7.95 -5.69
C GLU A 94 14.99 -8.03 -4.35
N PHE A 95 14.49 -8.81 -3.37
CA PHE A 95 15.20 -9.09 -2.13
C PHE A 95 14.85 -10.48 -1.57
N PRO A 96 15.80 -11.16 -0.89
CA PRO A 96 15.55 -12.44 -0.24
C PRO A 96 14.90 -12.26 1.15
N LEU A 97 14.24 -13.32 1.61
CA LEU A 97 13.79 -13.40 3.00
C LEU A 97 14.98 -13.51 3.95
N GLU A 98 15.04 -12.70 4.99
CA GLU A 98 16.14 -12.70 5.97
C GLU A 98 15.62 -12.34 7.36
N GLY A 99 16.28 -12.88 8.39
CA GLY A 99 15.93 -12.59 9.78
C GLY A 99 14.57 -13.11 10.22
N LEU A 100 14.02 -14.10 9.50
CA LEU A 100 12.78 -14.78 9.87
C LEU A 100 12.97 -15.48 11.21
N SER A 101 12.23 -15.03 12.22
CA SER A 101 12.33 -15.52 13.59
C SER A 101 11.08 -16.28 14.02
N LYS A 102 9.93 -16.00 13.40
CA LYS A 102 8.65 -16.62 13.69
C LYS A 102 8.27 -17.62 12.61
N PHE A 103 8.57 -17.29 11.35
CA PHE A 103 8.37 -18.15 10.18
C PHE A 103 9.56 -19.09 9.97
N ASN A 104 9.30 -20.28 9.44
CA ASN A 104 10.27 -21.36 9.33
C ASN A 104 11.61 -20.88 8.72
N TRP A 105 12.69 -20.98 9.50
CA TRP A 105 14.02 -20.49 9.16
C TRP A 105 14.57 -21.02 7.83
N GLN A 106 14.05 -22.16 7.35
CA GLN A 106 14.43 -22.77 6.06
C GLN A 106 14.12 -21.90 4.82
N TYR A 107 13.36 -20.81 5.00
CA TYR A 107 13.07 -19.84 3.93
C TYR A 107 14.01 -18.63 3.93
N ASN A 108 14.88 -18.47 4.94
CA ASN A 108 15.93 -17.45 4.88
C ASN A 108 16.82 -17.66 3.64
N GLY A 109 17.22 -16.56 3.00
CA GLY A 109 17.95 -16.52 1.74
C GLY A 109 17.11 -16.79 0.48
N LYS A 110 15.81 -17.07 0.60
CA LYS A 110 14.95 -17.34 -0.56
C LYS A 110 14.24 -16.07 -1.04
N VAL A 111 14.34 -15.81 -2.34
CA VAL A 111 13.46 -14.90 -3.08
C VAL A 111 12.13 -15.59 -3.42
N PHE A 112 11.14 -14.83 -3.89
CA PHE A 112 9.79 -15.34 -4.16
C PHE A 112 9.76 -16.55 -5.11
N SER A 113 10.52 -16.53 -6.19
CA SER A 113 10.59 -17.64 -7.17
C SER A 113 11.11 -18.95 -6.56
N ARG A 114 11.90 -18.88 -5.48
CA ARG A 114 12.47 -20.03 -4.76
C ARG A 114 11.56 -20.60 -3.66
N LEU A 115 10.39 -20.02 -3.44
CA LEU A 115 9.39 -20.56 -2.52
C LEU A 115 8.70 -21.81 -3.11
N ASN A 116 8.05 -22.60 -2.24
CA ASN A 116 7.18 -23.67 -2.72
C ASN A 116 5.86 -23.09 -3.30
N GLU A 117 5.16 -23.89 -4.10
CA GLU A 117 3.96 -23.42 -4.80
C GLU A 117 2.83 -23.00 -3.85
N SER A 118 2.70 -23.65 -2.69
CA SER A 118 1.71 -23.27 -1.67
C SER A 118 1.93 -21.84 -1.15
N LEU A 119 3.18 -21.47 -0.84
CA LEU A 119 3.52 -20.13 -0.36
C LEU A 119 3.40 -19.07 -1.45
N LYS A 120 3.80 -19.41 -2.68
CA LYS A 120 3.59 -18.54 -3.84
C LYS A 120 2.11 -18.26 -4.06
N TYR A 121 1.28 -19.31 -4.01
CA TYR A 121 -0.16 -19.20 -4.17
C TYR A 121 -0.76 -18.32 -3.07
N HIS A 122 -0.40 -18.57 -1.81
CA HIS A 122 -0.84 -17.80 -0.65
C HIS A 122 -0.54 -16.32 -0.81
N LEU A 123 0.71 -15.95 -1.06
CA LEU A 123 1.09 -14.54 -1.21
C LEU A 123 0.41 -13.89 -2.42
N LYS A 124 0.38 -14.55 -3.58
CA LYS A 124 -0.24 -14.00 -4.79
C LYS A 124 -1.73 -13.69 -4.60
N HIS A 125 -2.42 -14.48 -3.78
CA HIS A 125 -3.87 -14.36 -3.50
C HIS A 125 -4.17 -13.76 -2.13
N TYR A 126 -3.16 -13.19 -1.46
CA TYR A 126 -3.39 -12.51 -0.20
C TYR A 126 -4.33 -11.30 -0.44
N PRO A 127 -5.44 -11.17 0.30
CA PRO A 127 -6.42 -10.13 0.07
C PRO A 127 -5.91 -8.76 0.53
N ILE A 128 -6.07 -7.76 -0.33
CA ILE A 128 -5.66 -6.37 -0.08
C ILE A 128 -6.89 -5.48 -0.24
N ILE A 129 -7.18 -4.71 0.81
CA ILE A 129 -8.27 -3.73 0.83
C ILE A 129 -7.69 -2.37 0.45
N ILE A 130 -8.26 -1.74 -0.58
CA ILE A 130 -7.89 -0.39 -1.02
C ILE A 130 -9.10 0.54 -0.92
N ASN A 131 -8.92 1.65 -0.23
CA ASN A 131 -9.87 2.76 -0.18
C ASN A 131 -9.44 3.82 -1.20
N LYS A 132 -10.23 3.98 -2.27
CA LYS A 132 -10.03 4.98 -3.31
C LYS A 132 -10.83 6.24 -3.02
N ILE A 133 -10.15 7.35 -2.81
CA ILE A 133 -10.73 8.68 -2.62
C ILE A 133 -10.88 9.32 -4.01
N LYS A 134 -12.11 9.36 -4.53
CA LYS A 134 -12.44 9.82 -5.89
C LYS A 134 -13.01 11.24 -5.93
N ARG A 135 -12.50 12.14 -5.10
CA ARG A 135 -12.95 13.54 -5.05
C ARG A 135 -11.82 14.47 -5.45
N LYS A 136 -12.09 15.50 -6.24
CA LYS A 136 -11.11 16.56 -6.48
C LYS A 136 -10.95 17.39 -5.20
N THR A 137 -9.72 17.65 -4.79
CA THR A 137 -9.40 18.53 -3.66
C THR A 137 -8.22 19.45 -4.01
N SER A 138 -8.01 20.52 -3.23
CA SER A 138 -6.79 21.35 -3.33
C SER A 138 -5.56 20.60 -2.83
N ASP A 139 -4.39 21.04 -3.28
CA ASP A 139 -3.09 20.48 -2.87
C ASP A 139 -2.86 20.58 -1.37
N ASP A 140 -3.28 21.69 -0.73
CA ASP A 140 -3.19 21.86 0.73
C ASP A 140 -3.99 20.81 1.50
N ASN A 141 -5.20 20.49 1.03
CA ASN A 141 -6.03 19.46 1.63
C ASN A 141 -5.46 18.06 1.38
N LEU A 142 -4.89 17.81 0.20
CA LEU A 142 -4.22 16.54 -0.10
C LEU A 142 -2.98 16.35 0.79
N LYS A 143 -2.21 17.41 1.01
CA LYS A 143 -1.07 17.42 1.95
C LYS A 143 -1.52 17.14 3.37
N ALA A 144 -2.58 17.80 3.84
CA ALA A 144 -3.14 17.56 5.16
C ALA A 144 -3.61 16.11 5.33
N LEU A 145 -4.29 15.54 4.32
CA LEU A 145 -4.66 14.12 4.32
C LEU A 145 -3.41 13.24 4.42
N TYR A 146 -2.42 13.44 3.54
CA TYR A 146 -1.18 12.68 3.55
C TYR A 146 -0.48 12.71 4.92
N ILE A 147 -0.36 13.90 5.54
CA ILE A 147 0.23 14.04 6.87
C ILE A 147 -0.58 13.26 7.91
N ASN A 148 -1.90 13.39 7.95
CA ASN A 148 -2.74 12.72 8.94
C ASN A 148 -2.70 11.19 8.86
N PHE A 149 -2.53 10.63 7.66
CA PHE A 149 -2.42 9.19 7.48
C PHE A 149 -1.04 8.65 7.85
N ASN A 150 0.00 9.47 7.78
CA ASN A 150 1.39 9.04 7.96
C ASN A 150 2.11 9.72 9.15
N SER A 151 1.39 10.45 10.00
CA SER A 151 1.90 11.08 11.23
C SER A 151 2.13 10.06 12.33
#